data_AF-A0A6L9MVS3-F1
#
_entry.id   AF-A0A6L9MVS3-F1
#
_cell.length_a   1.000
_cell.length_b   1.000
_cell.length_c   1.000
_cell.angle_alpha   90.00
_cell.angle_beta   90.00
_cell.angle_gamma   90.00
#
_symmetry.space_group_name_H-M   'P 1'
#
loop_
_entity.id
_entity.type
_entity.pdbx_description
1 polymer ?
#
loop_
_entity_poly.entity_id
_entity_poly.type
_entity_poly.pdbx_seq_one_letter_code
_entity_poly.pdbx_strand_id
1 'polypeptide(L)'
;MTVTEFVDSKSKQLCFYLKAFWNEGLPVEELELFFWDCMEEWGQVDCTLTQPYTEKERVFWHVLHQIHYWNDDKLKNDQILIDELTHCVSFLENAGKCPIDCVGIRP
;
A
#
# COMPACT_ATOMS: atom_id res chain seq x y z
N MET A 1 -0.49 2.48 -19.11
CA MET A 1 0.38 2.02 -18.01
C MET A 1 0.04 0.58 -17.74
N THR A 2 1.02 -0.30 -17.58
CA THR A 2 0.77 -1.69 -17.19
C THR A 2 0.55 -1.81 -15.68
N VAL A 3 -0.09 -2.88 -15.23
CA VAL A 3 -0.30 -3.16 -13.80
C VAL A 3 1.03 -3.15 -13.02
N THR A 4 2.09 -3.74 -13.57
CA THR A 4 3.39 -3.81 -12.90
C THR A 4 4.02 -2.43 -12.77
N GLU A 5 3.99 -1.60 -13.81
CA GLU A 5 4.50 -0.22 -13.76
C GLU A 5 3.75 0.63 -12.74
N PHE A 6 2.42 0.50 -12.69
CA PHE A 6 1.58 1.18 -11.70
C PHE A 6 1.97 0.77 -10.28
N VAL A 7 1.95 -0.53 -10.00
CA VAL A 7 2.27 -1.09 -8.68
C VAL A 7 3.69 -0.70 -8.27
N ASP A 8 4.67 -0.77 -9.15
CA ASP A 8 6.06 -0.42 -8.84
C ASP A 8 6.24 1.06 -8.53
N SER A 9 5.56 1.93 -9.28
CA SER A 9 5.58 3.38 -9.04
C SER A 9 4.89 3.75 -7.73
N LYS A 10 3.66 3.26 -7.54
CA LYS A 10 2.84 3.57 -6.37
C LYS A 10 3.34 2.91 -5.10
N SER A 11 3.98 1.74 -5.18
CA SER A 11 4.64 1.13 -4.02
C SER A 11 5.69 2.06 -3.40
N LYS A 12 6.51 2.73 -4.23
CA LYS A 12 7.53 3.67 -3.74
C LYS A 12 6.89 4.88 -3.05
N GLN A 13 5.82 5.41 -3.63
CA GLN A 13 5.07 6.53 -3.05
C GLN A 13 4.41 6.13 -1.74
N LEU A 14 3.71 4.98 -1.70
CA LEU A 14 3.08 4.44 -0.51
C LEU A 14 4.09 4.23 0.63
N CYS A 15 5.26 3.68 0.34
CA CYS A 15 6.32 3.51 1.34
C CYS A 15 6.82 4.86 1.88
N PHE A 16 6.97 5.86 1.01
CA PHE A 16 7.35 7.22 1.41
C PHE A 16 6.30 7.85 2.33
N TYR A 17 5.03 7.83 1.93
CA TYR A 17 3.91 8.38 2.70
C TYR A 17 3.77 7.71 4.08
N LEU A 18 3.82 6.38 4.15
CA LEU A 18 3.74 5.64 5.41
C LEU A 18 4.91 5.96 6.36
N LYS A 19 6.13 6.06 5.83
CA LYS A 19 7.29 6.44 6.64
C LYS A 19 7.18 7.87 7.15
N ALA A 20 6.70 8.80 6.33
CA ALA A 20 6.45 10.18 6.75
C ALA A 20 5.34 10.26 7.80
N PHE A 21 4.29 9.44 7.66
CA PHE A 21 3.21 9.34 8.64
C PHE A 21 3.71 8.89 10.02
N TRP A 22 4.48 7.79 10.08
CA TRP A 22 4.97 7.27 11.35
C TRP A 22 6.12 8.09 11.96
N ASN A 23 7.03 8.64 11.15
CA ASN A 23 8.26 9.28 11.66
C ASN A 23 8.22 10.81 11.67
N GLU A 24 7.47 11.42 10.76
CA GLU A 24 7.46 12.87 10.53
C GLU A 24 6.12 13.52 10.93
N GLY A 25 5.15 12.70 11.36
CA GLY A 25 3.84 13.18 11.80
C GLY A 25 2.97 13.69 10.67
N LEU A 26 3.08 13.09 9.48
CA LEU A 26 2.19 13.40 8.36
C LEU A 26 0.72 13.24 8.80
N PRO A 27 -0.18 14.17 8.43
CA PRO A 27 -1.61 14.02 8.69
C PRO A 27 -2.18 12.78 7.99
N VAL A 28 -3.16 12.11 8.60
CA VAL A 28 -3.82 10.93 8.01
C VAL A 28 -4.55 11.28 6.72
N GLU A 29 -5.00 12.53 6.60
CA GLU A 29 -5.68 13.07 5.43
C GLU A 29 -4.80 12.97 4.18
N GLU A 30 -3.48 13.05 4.31
CA GLU A 30 -2.56 12.86 3.17
C GLU A 30 -2.53 11.40 2.71
N LEU A 31 -2.70 10.43 3.62
CA LEU A 31 -2.84 9.02 3.26
C LEU A 31 -4.17 8.75 2.55
N GLU A 32 -5.24 9.39 3.00
CA GLU A 32 -6.56 9.33 2.36
C GLU A 32 -6.54 9.96 0.96
N LEU A 33 -5.93 11.13 0.79
CA LEU A 33 -5.75 11.75 -0.52
C LEU A 33 -4.95 10.84 -1.45
N PHE A 34 -3.82 10.29 -0.96
CA PHE A 34 -3.03 9.32 -1.71
C PHE A 34 -3.84 8.08 -2.13
N PHE A 35 -4.71 7.57 -1.26
CA PHE A 35 -5.60 6.46 -1.57
C PHE A 35 -6.52 6.81 -2.75
N TRP A 36 -7.20 7.94 -2.69
CA TRP A 36 -8.12 8.37 -3.76
C TRP A 36 -7.40 8.63 -5.08
N ASP A 37 -6.23 9.27 -5.05
CA ASP A 37 -5.38 9.47 -6.23
C ASP A 37 -4.96 8.13 -6.84
N CYS A 38 -4.62 7.13 -6.02
CA CYS A 38 -4.32 5.78 -6.49
C CYS A 38 -5.53 5.12 -7.15
N MET A 39 -6.73 5.27 -6.60
CA MET A 39 -7.95 4.70 -7.16
C MET A 39 -8.34 5.35 -8.49
N GLU A 40 -8.19 6.68 -8.60
CA GLU A 40 -8.42 7.42 -9.84
C GLU A 40 -7.45 6.99 -10.94
N GLU A 41 -6.15 6.94 -10.62
CA GLU A 41 -5.12 6.53 -11.59
C GLU A 41 -5.25 5.04 -11.96
N TRP A 42 -5.64 4.18 -11.02
CA TRP A 42 -5.93 2.76 -11.29
C TRP A 42 -7.01 2.60 -12.35
N GLY A 43 -8.04 3.46 -12.35
CA GLY A 43 -9.09 3.46 -13.36
C GLY A 43 -8.59 3.70 -14.80
N GLN A 44 -7.36 4.17 -14.97
CA GLN A 44 -6.70 4.38 -16.27
C GLN A 44 -5.71 3.27 -16.63
N VAL A 45 -5.50 2.29 -15.76
CA VAL A 45 -4.58 1.16 -15.99
C VAL A 45 -5.28 0.12 -16.85
N ASP A 46 -4.63 -0.26 -17.95
CA ASP A 46 -5.11 -1.35 -18.80
C ASP A 46 -4.82 -2.69 -18.11
N CYS A 47 -5.85 -3.23 -17.45
CA CYS A 47 -5.79 -4.49 -16.75
C CYS A 47 -6.88 -5.45 -17.22
N THR A 48 -6.54 -6.73 -17.34
CA THR A 48 -7.51 -7.79 -17.62
C THR A 48 -7.76 -8.60 -16.36
N LEU A 49 -9.02 -8.98 -16.12
CA LEU A 49 -9.41 -9.81 -14.95
C LEU A 49 -8.69 -11.17 -14.91
N THR A 50 -8.15 -11.62 -16.04
CA THR A 50 -7.40 -12.88 -16.17
C THR A 50 -5.92 -12.76 -15.81
N GLN A 51 -5.42 -11.54 -15.61
CA GLN A 51 -4.00 -11.33 -15.32
C GLN A 51 -3.66 -11.89 -13.92
N PRO A 52 -2.58 -12.68 -13.77
CA PRO A 52 -2.16 -13.19 -12.48
C PRO A 52 -1.63 -12.05 -11.59
N TYR A 53 -1.79 -12.22 -10.28
CA TYR A 53 -1.25 -11.31 -9.29
C TYR A 53 0.21 -11.63 -8.99
N THR A 54 1.05 -10.61 -8.99
CA THR A 54 2.39 -10.72 -8.39
C THR A 54 2.29 -10.66 -6.86
N GLU A 55 3.30 -11.16 -6.15
CA GLU A 55 3.37 -11.02 -4.69
C GLU A 55 3.40 -9.54 -4.28
N LYS A 56 4.17 -8.72 -5.00
CA LYS A 56 4.26 -7.28 -4.77
C LYS A 56 2.92 -6.58 -4.94
N GLU A 57 2.17 -6.94 -5.98
CA GLU A 57 0.81 -6.43 -6.21
C GLU A 57 -0.14 -6.81 -5.06
N ARG A 58 -0.09 -8.05 -4.58
CA ARG A 58 -0.90 -8.47 -3.42
C ARG A 58 -0.56 -7.66 -2.16
N VAL A 59 0.72 -7.46 -1.89
CA VAL A 59 1.14 -6.66 -0.72
C VAL A 59 0.76 -5.20 -0.88
N PHE A 60 0.91 -4.63 -2.09
CA PHE A 60 0.52 -3.25 -2.39
C PHE A 60 -0.96 -3.02 -2.10
N TRP A 61 -1.85 -3.82 -2.69
CA TRP A 61 -3.29 -3.67 -2.47
C TRP A 61 -3.70 -3.94 -1.03
N HIS A 62 -3.03 -4.88 -0.36
CA HIS A 62 -3.27 -5.14 1.06
C HIS A 62 -2.98 -3.90 1.90
N VAL A 63 -1.78 -3.32 1.77
CA VAL A 63 -1.37 -2.12 2.52
C VAL A 63 -2.26 -0.93 2.18
N LEU A 64 -2.52 -0.70 0.89
CA LEU A 64 -3.37 0.40 0.44
C LEU A 64 -4.79 0.30 1.04
N HIS A 65 -5.34 -0.91 1.13
CA HIS A 65 -6.61 -1.12 1.82
C HIS A 65 -6.50 -0.89 3.33
N GLN A 66 -5.45 -1.38 4.00
CA GLN A 66 -5.29 -1.20 5.45
C GLN A 66 -5.24 0.28 5.84
N ILE A 67 -4.53 1.12 5.07
CA ILE A 67 -4.41 2.55 5.41
C ILE A 67 -5.73 3.32 5.26
N HIS A 68 -6.62 2.87 4.38
CA HIS A 68 -7.94 3.48 4.20
C HIS A 68 -8.98 2.91 5.18
N TYR A 69 -8.84 1.63 5.54
CA TYR A 69 -9.80 0.93 6.39
C TYR A 69 -9.69 1.33 7.87
N TRP A 70 -8.46 1.51 8.37
CA TRP A 70 -8.23 1.87 9.77
C TRP A 70 -8.29 3.37 9.99
N ASN A 71 -8.72 3.76 11.19
CA ASN A 71 -8.69 5.17 11.60
C ASN A 71 -7.27 5.60 12.03
N ASP A 72 -7.10 6.92 12.15
CA ASP A 72 -5.82 7.54 12.54
C ASP A 72 -5.24 6.97 13.85
N ASP A 73 -6.09 6.82 14.87
CA ASP A 73 -5.67 6.32 16.18
C ASP A 73 -5.07 4.91 16.08
N LYS A 74 -5.72 4.02 15.33
CA LYS A 74 -5.25 2.65 15.14
C LYS A 74 -3.96 2.60 14.32
N LEU A 75 -3.85 3.39 13.26
CA LEU A 75 -2.63 3.46 12.44
C LEU A 75 -1.42 4.04 13.18
N LYS A 76 -1.64 4.79 14.27
CA LYS A 76 -0.59 5.40 15.10
C LYS A 76 -0.24 4.62 16.36
N ASN A 77 -1.21 3.96 16.98
CA ASN A 77 -1.06 3.43 18.34
C ASN A 77 -1.10 1.89 18.40
N ASP A 78 -1.60 1.19 17.37
CA ASP A 78 -1.61 -0.27 17.35
C ASP A 78 -0.27 -0.81 16.85
N GLN A 79 0.63 -1.14 17.79
CA GLN A 79 1.98 -1.59 17.48
C GLN A 79 2.01 -2.86 16.62
N ILE A 80 1.03 -3.76 16.79
CA ILE A 80 0.97 -4.99 16.01
C ILE A 80 0.70 -4.65 14.54
N LEU A 81 -0.29 -3.79 14.29
CA LEU A 81 -0.61 -3.31 12.95
C LEU A 81 0.58 -2.55 12.33
N ILE A 82 1.24 -1.68 13.10
CA ILE A 82 2.41 -0.93 12.62
C ILE A 82 3.55 -1.88 12.23
N ASP A 83 3.84 -2.89 13.05
CA ASP A 83 4.89 -3.86 12.76
C ASP A 83 4.57 -4.70 11.51
N GLU A 84 3.31 -5.13 11.36
CA GLU A 84 2.82 -5.83 10.18
C GLU A 84 2.96 -4.98 8.90
N LEU A 85 2.49 -3.74 8.94
CA LEU A 85 2.60 -2.81 7.80
C LEU A 85 4.06 -2.45 7.51
N THR A 86 4.92 -2.35 8.53
CA THR A 86 6.37 -2.11 8.36
C THR A 86 7.06 -3.25 7.62
N HIS A 87 6.69 -4.51 7.92
CA HIS A 87 7.17 -5.66 7.14
C HIS A 87 6.73 -5.59 5.68
N CYS A 88 5.47 -5.19 5.44
CA CYS A 88 4.95 -5.00 4.08
C CYS A 88 5.71 -3.91 3.32
N VAL A 89 5.92 -2.75 3.95
CA VAL A 89 6.71 -1.64 3.38
C VAL A 89 8.13 -2.09 3.03
N SER A 90 8.77 -2.84 3.92
CA SER A 90 10.12 -3.38 3.68
C SER A 90 10.15 -4.31 2.47
N PHE A 91 9.11 -5.13 2.27
CA PHE A 91 8.99 -5.99 1.08
C PHE A 91 8.74 -5.18 -0.19
N LEU A 92 7.87 -4.17 -0.16
CA LEU A 92 7.58 -3.30 -1.31
C LEU A 92 8.83 -2.54 -1.81
N GLU A 93 9.76 -2.24 -0.91
CA GLU A 93 11.07 -1.65 -1.21
C GLU A 93 12.13 -2.67 -1.66
N ASN A 94 11.79 -3.95 -1.75
CA ASN A 94 12.70 -5.08 -2.05
C ASN A 94 13.79 -5.30 -0.97
N ALA A 95 13.57 -4.83 0.26
CA ALA A 95 14.48 -5.02 1.39
C ALA A 95 14.05 -6.15 2.35
N GLY A 96 12.81 -6.63 2.23
CA GLY A 96 12.21 -7.65 3.09
C GLY A 96 11.77 -8.93 2.36
N LYS A 97 11.23 -9.89 3.12
CA LYS A 97 10.56 -11.09 2.58
C LYS A 97 9.08 -10.82 2.40
N CYS A 98 8.43 -11.56 1.47
CA CYS A 98 6.98 -11.47 1.30
C CYS A 98 6.28 -11.85 2.63
N PRO A 99 5.40 -11.00 3.17
CA PRO A 99 4.58 -11.35 4.32
C PRO A 99 3.61 -12.49 3.98
N ILE A 100 3.27 -13.32 4.97
CA ILE A 100 2.53 -14.57 4.76
C ILE A 100 1.02 -14.32 4.59
N ASP A 101 0.46 -13.31 5.26
CA ASP A 101 -1.00 -13.07 5.32
C ASP A 101 -1.48 -11.86 4.51
N CYS A 102 -0.73 -11.43 3.49
CA CYS A 102 -1.13 -10.34 2.60
C CYS A 102 -2.04 -10.82 1.46
N VAL A 103 -3.34 -10.63 1.63
CA VAL A 103 -4.39 -11.04 0.66
C VAL A 103 -4.98 -9.85 -0.12
N GLY A 104 -4.14 -8.91 -0.57
CA GLY A 104 -4.63 -7.77 -1.36
C GLY A 104 -5.18 -8.17 -2.72
N ILE A 105 -6.31 -7.58 -3.10
CA ILE A 105 -7.03 -7.83 -4.34
C ILE A 105 -7.16 -6.49 -5.07
N ARG A 106 -6.90 -6.48 -6.38
CA ARG A 106 -7.04 -5.27 -7.20
C ARG A 106 -8.52 -4.89 -7.30
N PRO A 107 -8.88 -3.60 -7.29
CA PRO A 107 -10.24 -3.13 -7.51
C PRO A 107 -10.81 -3.56 -8.88
#